data_AF-A0A7W9SUF6-F1
#
_entry.id   AF-A0A7W9SUF6-F1
#
_cell.length_a   1.000
_cell.length_b   1.000
_cell.length_c   1.000
_cell.angle_alpha   90.00
_cell.angle_beta   90.00
_cell.angle_gamma   90.00
#
_symmetry.space_group_name_H-M   'P 1'
#
loop_
_entity.id
_entity.type
_entity.pdbx_description
1 polymer ?
#
loop_
_entity_poly.entity_id
_entity_poly.type
_entity_poly.pdbx_seq_one_letter_code
_entity_poly.pdbx_strand_id
1 'polypeptide(L)'
;MLDIVTPEKTVLSGEVSSLQVPSVEGSLGILAGHAPLLAELGVGECVVRLADGTTRQLVVAGGFLDVSKTKVSVLASTAEFDDEIDVNRAEAALVRARELMNSSENIDRNELMASMRRAQARIRLAKGGNG
;
A
#
# COMPACT_ATOMS: atom_id res chain seq x y z
N MET A 1 -4.25 15.49 10.71
CA MET A 1 -2.88 15.27 10.19
C MET A 1 -2.70 13.79 9.87
N LEU A 2 -2.15 13.47 8.70
CA LEU A 2 -1.72 12.15 8.27
C LEU A 2 -0.23 12.20 7.92
N ASP A 3 0.52 11.19 8.38
CA ASP A 3 1.86 10.88 7.89
C ASP A 3 1.89 9.49 7.27
N ILE A 4 2.51 9.36 6.10
CA ILE A 4 2.86 8.09 5.47
C ILE A 4 4.39 8.05 5.38
N VAL A 5 5.00 7.06 6.02
CA VAL A 5 6.46 6.92 6.10
C VAL A 5 6.89 5.51 5.74
N THR A 6 8.05 5.40 5.11
CA THR A 6 8.81 4.16 4.94
C THR A 6 10.12 4.26 5.71
N PRO A 7 10.89 3.15 5.82
CA PRO A 7 12.24 3.22 6.38
C PRO A 7 13.17 4.20 5.62
N GLU A 8 12.92 4.48 4.34
CA GLU A 8 13.78 5.37 3.56
C GLU A 8 13.36 6.85 3.62
N LYS A 9 12.06 7.14 3.64
CA LYS A 9 11.56 8.52 3.53
C LYS A 9 10.16 8.72 4.12
N THR A 10 9.85 9.97 4.41
CA THR A 10 8.45 10.42 4.50
C THR A 10 7.88 10.53 3.09
N VAL A 11 6.82 9.77 2.81
CA VAL A 11 6.16 9.71 1.50
C VAL A 11 5.10 10.80 1.38
N LEU A 12 4.35 11.02 2.46
CA LEU A 12 3.32 12.05 2.54
C LEU A 12 3.21 12.56 3.97
N SER A 13 3.05 13.86 4.14
CA SER A 13 2.70 14.47 5.42
C SER A 13 1.78 15.66 5.15
N GLY A 14 0.62 15.71 5.81
CA GLY A 14 -0.31 16.81 5.61
C GLY A 14 -1.70 16.60 6.21
N GLU A 15 -2.60 17.54 5.92
CA GLU A 15 -4.00 17.44 6.30
C GLU A 15 -4.81 16.66 5.26
N VAL A 16 -5.64 15.74 5.76
CA VAL A 16 -6.47 14.85 4.95
C VAL A 16 -7.88 14.81 5.50
N SER A 17 -8.84 14.67 4.61
CA SER A 17 -10.25 14.48 4.94
C SER A 17 -10.60 13.00 5.14
N SER A 18 -9.95 12.11 4.39
CA SER A 18 -10.11 10.67 4.52
C SER A 18 -8.88 9.90 4.06
N LEU A 19 -8.72 8.69 4.61
CA LEU A 19 -7.72 7.71 4.21
C LEU A 19 -8.39 6.34 4.06
N GLN A 20 -8.15 5.67 2.94
CA GLN A 20 -8.45 4.25 2.78
C GLN A 20 -7.14 3.47 2.68
N VAL A 21 -7.02 2.37 3.42
CA VAL A 21 -5.84 1.51 3.42
C VAL A 21 -6.22 0.03 3.43
N PRO A 22 -5.36 -0.86 2.89
CA PRO A 22 -5.51 -2.29 3.05
C PRO A 22 -4.98 -2.70 4.43
N SER A 23 -5.76 -3.51 5.16
CA SER A 23 -5.29 -4.28 6.31
C SER A 23 -5.16 -5.76 5.95
N VAL A 24 -4.54 -6.54 6.83
CA VAL A 24 -4.49 -8.01 6.66
C VAL A 24 -5.89 -8.66 6.75
N GLU A 25 -6.85 -7.98 7.35
CA GLU A 25 -8.23 -8.46 7.53
C GLU A 25 -9.23 -7.89 6.50
N GLY A 26 -8.81 -6.94 5.65
CA GLY A 26 -9.70 -6.30 4.67
C GLY A 26 -9.28 -4.89 4.29
N SER A 27 -10.25 -4.00 4.11
CA SER A 27 -10.01 -2.57 3.85
C SER A 27 -10.48 -1.75 5.05
N LEU A 28 -9.70 -0.74 5.42
CA LEU A 28 -10.04 0.22 6.47
C LEU A 28 -10.25 1.61 5.86
N GLY A 29 -11.30 2.30 6.31
CA GLY A 29 -11.57 3.70 6.00
C GLY A 29 -11.47 4.54 7.26
N ILE A 30 -10.56 5.51 7.25
CA ILE A 30 -10.28 6.41 8.37
C ILE A 30 -10.76 7.81 8.02
N LEU A 31 -11.69 8.33 8.83
CA LEU A 31 -12.22 9.68 8.72
C LEU A 31 -11.74 10.54 9.90
N ALA A 32 -12.02 11.84 9.82
CA ALA A 32 -11.79 12.75 10.94
C ALA A 32 -12.49 12.26 12.22
N GLY A 33 -11.76 12.23 13.33
CA GLY A 33 -12.29 11.81 14.64
C GLY A 33 -12.44 10.30 14.83
N HIS A 34 -11.86 9.47 13.95
CA HIS A 34 -11.87 8.02 14.12
C HIS A 34 -11.28 7.62 15.49
N ALA A 35 -11.88 6.58 16.10
CA ALA A 35 -11.39 6.05 17.37
C ALA A 35 -9.95 5.54 17.24
N PRO A 36 -9.14 5.57 18.33
CA PRO A 36 -7.80 5.03 18.29
C PRO A 36 -7.77 3.57 17.82
N LEU A 37 -6.85 3.26 16.90
CA LEU A 37 -6.76 1.95 16.24
C LEU A 37 -5.30 1.68 15.87
N LEU A 38 -4.82 0.49 16.21
CA LEU A 38 -3.58 -0.06 15.68
C LEU A 38 -3.92 -1.28 14.83
N ALA A 39 -3.49 -1.30 13.56
CA ALA A 39 -3.78 -2.39 12.64
C ALA A 39 -2.55 -2.73 11.78
N GLU A 40 -2.41 -4.01 11.45
CA GLU A 40 -1.40 -4.45 10.48
C GLU A 40 -1.88 -4.17 9.05
N LEU A 41 -1.01 -3.58 8.24
CA LEU A 41 -1.29 -3.25 6.85
C LEU A 41 -1.11 -4.48 5.96
N GLY A 42 -2.00 -4.60 4.99
CA GLY A 42 -1.86 -5.55 3.89
C GLY A 42 -1.00 -5.00 2.76
N VAL A 43 -0.98 -5.73 1.65
CA VAL A 43 -0.46 -5.23 0.37
C VAL A 43 -1.63 -4.78 -0.48
N GLY A 44 -1.62 -3.54 -0.95
CA GLY A 44 -2.70 -3.03 -1.77
C GLY A 44 -2.69 -1.53 -1.98
N GLU A 45 -3.75 -1.05 -2.59
CA GLU A 45 -3.98 0.36 -2.86
C GLU A 45 -4.43 1.10 -1.60
N CYS A 46 -3.86 2.27 -1.40
CA CYS A 46 -4.30 3.28 -0.47
C CYS A 46 -4.83 4.48 -1.23
N VAL A 47 -5.92 5.05 -0.76
CA VAL A 47 -6.52 6.27 -1.32
C VAL A 47 -6.51 7.34 -0.25
N VAL A 48 -5.84 8.46 -0.54
CA VAL A 48 -5.73 9.61 0.35
C VAL A 48 -6.51 10.76 -0.25
N ARG A 49 -7.46 11.30 0.51
CA ARG A 49 -8.14 12.54 0.13
C ARG A 49 -7.59 13.69 0.97
N LEU A 50 -6.86 14.59 0.34
CA LEU A 50 -6.29 15.77 0.98
C LEU A 50 -7.40 16.75 1.42
N ALA A 51 -7.06 17.68 2.31
CA ALA A 51 -7.99 18.70 2.81
C ALA A 51 -8.48 19.66 1.70
N ASP A 52 -7.67 19.87 0.65
CA ASP A 52 -8.02 20.69 -0.51
C ASP A 52 -8.93 19.98 -1.53
N GLY A 53 -9.29 18.71 -1.27
CA GLY A 53 -10.12 17.89 -2.14
C GLY A 53 -9.35 17.05 -3.15
N THR A 54 -8.03 17.22 -3.28
CA THR A 54 -7.17 16.41 -4.15
C THR A 54 -7.15 14.96 -3.67
N THR A 55 -7.33 14.02 -4.60
CA THR A 55 -7.17 12.59 -4.34
C THR A 55 -5.80 12.14 -4.80
N ARG A 56 -5.08 11.42 -3.95
CA ARG A 56 -3.81 10.76 -4.26
C ARG A 56 -3.96 9.27 -4.02
N GLN A 57 -3.39 8.46 -4.91
CA GLN A 57 -3.41 7.00 -4.78
C GLN A 57 -1.98 6.48 -4.72
N LEU A 58 -1.75 5.47 -3.88
CA LEU A 58 -0.45 4.84 -3.72
C LEU A 58 -0.61 3.36 -3.41
N VAL A 59 0.40 2.55 -3.69
CA VAL A 59 0.48 1.17 -3.21
C VAL A 59 1.29 1.14 -1.93
N VAL A 60 0.77 0.47 -0.90
CA VAL A 60 1.56 0.08 0.27
C VAL A 60 1.80 -1.43 0.26
N ALA A 61 2.91 -1.87 0.84
CA ALA A 61 3.21 -3.29 0.99
C ALA A 61 3.57 -3.65 2.43
N GLY A 62 2.54 -3.84 3.26
CA GLY A 62 2.73 -4.20 4.67
C GLY A 62 3.15 -3.03 5.54
N GLY A 63 3.30 -3.32 6.83
CA GLY A 63 3.60 -2.33 7.87
C GLY A 63 2.43 -2.17 8.84
N PHE A 64 2.28 -0.97 9.41
CA PHE A 64 1.27 -0.70 10.43
C PHE A 64 0.53 0.62 10.22
N LEU A 65 -0.77 0.62 10.52
CA LEU A 65 -1.58 1.81 10.68
C LEU A 65 -1.73 2.11 12.17
N ASP A 66 -1.32 3.30 12.58
CA ASP A 66 -1.55 3.84 13.92
C ASP A 66 -2.45 5.08 13.85
N VAL A 67 -3.68 4.94 14.35
CA VAL A 67 -4.65 6.01 14.53
C VAL A 67 -4.65 6.41 16.00
N SER A 68 -4.26 7.65 16.26
CA SER A 68 -4.33 8.28 17.57
C SER A 68 -5.39 9.39 17.57
N LYS A 69 -5.64 9.98 18.76
CA LYS A 69 -6.61 11.07 18.90
C LYS A 69 -6.29 12.31 18.04
N THR A 70 -5.02 12.54 17.72
CA THR A 70 -4.56 13.77 17.07
C THR A 70 -3.96 13.55 15.69
N LYS A 71 -3.59 12.31 15.35
CA LYS A 71 -2.79 11.98 14.18
C LYS A 71 -3.03 10.56 13.70
N VAL A 72 -2.99 10.38 12.38
CA VAL A 72 -2.91 9.07 11.72
C VAL A 72 -1.51 8.89 11.16
N SER A 73 -0.90 7.72 11.38
CA SER A 73 0.41 7.36 10.85
C SER A 73 0.33 6.02 10.12
N VAL A 74 0.80 6.00 8.87
CA VAL A 74 0.97 4.80 8.05
C VAL A 74 2.46 4.51 8.01
N LEU A 75 2.88 3.49 8.75
CA LEU A 75 4.26 3.01 8.84
C LEU A 75 4.43 1.85 7.86
N ALA A 76 4.60 2.16 6.57
CA ALA A 76 4.62 1.15 5.52
C ALA A 76 6.03 0.60 5.27
N SER A 77 6.16 -0.68 4.94
CA SER A 77 7.47 -1.22 4.52
C SER A 77 7.93 -0.60 3.20
N THR A 78 7.00 -0.48 2.24
CA THR A 78 7.18 0.31 1.01
C THR A 78 5.89 1.06 0.70
N ALA A 79 6.02 2.24 0.11
CA ALA A 79 4.91 3.06 -0.34
C ALA A 79 5.31 3.81 -1.62
N GLU A 80 4.55 3.64 -2.68
CA GLU A 80 4.84 4.18 -4.03
C GLU A 80 3.57 4.80 -4.60
N PHE A 81 3.62 6.07 -5.03
CA PHE A 81 2.49 6.69 -5.71
C PHE A 81 2.25 6.06 -7.08
N ASP A 82 1.02 6.21 -7.59
CA ASP A 82 0.63 5.74 -8.92
C ASP A 82 1.55 6.25 -10.04
N ASP A 83 1.99 7.51 -9.95
CA ASP A 83 2.89 8.16 -10.90
C ASP A 83 4.38 7.75 -10.74
N GLU A 84 4.75 7.12 -9.63
CA GLU A 84 6.11 6.61 -9.37
C GLU A 84 6.28 5.14 -9.83
N ILE A 85 5.19 4.44 -10.14
CA ILE A 85 5.23 3.00 -10.45
C ILE A 85 5.75 2.73 -11.88
N ASP A 86 6.87 2.00 -11.96
CA ASP A 86 7.34 1.39 -13.20
C ASP A 86 6.56 0.10 -13.50
N VAL A 87 5.58 0.21 -14.40
CA VAL A 87 4.70 -0.90 -14.82
C VAL A 87 5.49 -2.03 -15.45
N ASN A 88 6.47 -1.73 -16.31
CA ASN A 88 7.25 -2.76 -17.00
C ASN A 88 8.07 -3.58 -16.00
N ARG A 89 8.68 -2.90 -15.02
CA ARG A 89 9.40 -3.56 -13.93
C ARG A 89 8.46 -4.42 -13.07
N ALA A 90 7.27 -3.93 -12.76
CA ALA A 90 6.28 -4.66 -11.99
C ALA A 90 5.78 -5.92 -12.74
N GLU A 91 5.54 -5.83 -14.05
CA GLU A 91 5.16 -6.96 -14.90
C GLU A 91 6.28 -8.01 -14.98
N ALA A 92 7.53 -7.58 -15.21
CA ALA A 92 8.67 -8.48 -15.21
C ALA A 92 8.88 -9.18 -13.86
N ALA A 93 8.60 -8.51 -12.74
CA ALA A 93 8.61 -9.13 -11.42
C ALA A 93 7.51 -10.19 -11.27
N LEU A 94 6.29 -9.91 -11.75
CA LEU A 94 5.17 -10.85 -11.70
C LEU A 94 5.42 -12.10 -12.55
N VAL A 95 5.97 -11.93 -13.75
CA VAL A 95 6.32 -13.06 -14.65
C VAL A 95 7.36 -13.95 -13.99
N ARG A 96 8.48 -13.38 -13.52
CA ARG A 96 9.53 -14.14 -12.83
C ARG A 96 8.99 -14.89 -11.62
N ALA A 97 8.16 -14.23 -10.81
CA ALA A 97 7.60 -14.86 -9.62
C ALA A 97 6.66 -16.05 -9.97
N ARG A 98 5.91 -15.96 -11.08
CA ARG A 98 5.08 -17.06 -11.58
C ARG A 98 5.89 -18.23 -12.11
N GLU A 99 6.96 -17.96 -12.85
CA GLU A 99 7.85 -19.01 -13.38
C GLU A 99 8.50 -19.80 -12.25
N LEU A 100 9.00 -19.11 -11.23
CA LEU A 100 9.56 -19.71 -10.03
C LEU A 100 8.52 -20.56 -9.27
N MET A 101 7.25 -20.15 -9.23
CA MET A 101 6.19 -20.87 -8.52
C MET A 101 5.89 -22.23 -9.19
N ASN A 102 6.07 -22.29 -10.50
CA ASN A 102 5.88 -23.51 -11.31
C ASN A 102 7.15 -24.37 -11.38
N SER A 103 8.29 -23.88 -10.88
CA SER A 103 9.53 -24.63 -10.84
C SER A 103 9.52 -25.68 -9.72
N SER A 104 10.36 -26.70 -9.85
CA SER A 104 10.54 -27.72 -8.81
C SER A 104 11.59 -27.32 -7.75
N GLU A 105 12.01 -26.05 -7.74
CA GLU A 105 12.97 -25.54 -6.77
C GLU A 105 12.34 -25.42 -5.37
N ASN A 106 13.15 -25.64 -4.34
CA ASN A 106 12.71 -25.50 -2.95
C ASN A 106 12.73 -24.02 -2.55
N ILE A 107 11.77 -23.27 -3.07
CA ILE A 107 11.61 -21.84 -2.88
C ILE A 107 10.61 -21.59 -1.74
N ASP A 108 10.86 -20.54 -0.95
CA ASP A 108 9.88 -20.03 -0.01
C ASP A 108 8.64 -19.51 -0.77
N ARG A 109 7.59 -20.34 -0.80
CA ARG A 109 6.33 -20.03 -1.48
C ARG A 109 5.64 -18.82 -0.87
N ASN A 110 5.82 -18.54 0.42
CA ASN A 110 5.17 -17.40 1.06
C ASN A 110 5.76 -16.09 0.56
N GLU A 111 7.09 -15.99 0.49
CA GLU A 111 7.75 -14.81 -0.05
C GLU A 111 7.45 -14.64 -1.54
N LEU A 112 7.38 -15.74 -2.28
CA LEU A 112 7.03 -15.69 -3.70
C LEU A 112 5.61 -15.16 -3.92
N MET A 113 4.63 -15.64 -3.14
CA MET A 113 3.26 -15.13 -3.16
C MET A 113 3.20 -13.66 -2.73
N ALA A 114 3.98 -13.24 -1.72
CA ALA A 114 4.07 -11.84 -1.31
C ALA A 114 4.62 -10.96 -2.44
N SER A 115 5.66 -11.41 -3.13
CA SER A 115 6.24 -10.75 -4.30
C SER A 115 5.21 -10.60 -5.43
N MET A 116 4.46 -11.67 -5.73
CA MET A 116 3.38 -11.63 -6.73
C MET A 116 2.29 -10.61 -6.34
N ARG A 117 1.85 -10.61 -5.07
CA ARG A 117 0.84 -9.66 -4.57
C ARG A 117 1.30 -8.22 -4.71
N ARG A 118 2.55 -7.92 -4.35
CA ARG A 118 3.15 -6.57 -4.51
C ARG A 118 3.19 -6.14 -5.98
N ALA A 119 3.64 -7.02 -6.88
CA ALA A 119 3.68 -6.73 -8.30
C ALA A 119 2.28 -6.49 -8.89
N GLN A 120 1.30 -7.33 -8.51
CA GLN A 120 -0.09 -7.18 -8.96
C GLN A 120 -0.74 -5.88 -8.46
N ALA A 121 -0.50 -5.50 -7.21
CA ALA A 121 -1.01 -4.25 -6.65
C ALA A 121 -0.48 -3.04 -7.43
N ARG A 122 0.83 -3.01 -7.72
CA ARG A 122 1.46 -1.95 -8.53
C ARG A 122 0.86 -1.85 -9.93
N ILE A 123 0.76 -2.99 -10.63
CA ILE A 123 0.19 -3.03 -11.99
C ILE A 123 -1.27 -2.56 -11.99
N ARG A 124 -2.06 -2.99 -11.02
CA ARG A 124 -3.47 -2.62 -10.92
C ARG A 124 -3.63 -1.11 -10.75
N LEU A 125 -2.89 -0.52 -9.81
CA LEU A 125 -2.99 0.91 -9.54
C LEU A 125 -2.55 1.73 -10.78
N ALA A 126 -1.37 1.42 -11.32
CA ALA A 126 -0.79 2.18 -12.43
C ALA A 126 -1.60 2.11 -13.74
N LYS A 127 -2.42 1.05 -13.93
CA LYS A 127 -3.30 0.92 -15.10
C LYS A 127 -4.70 1.55 -14.88
N GLY A 128 -4.88 2.33 -13.83
CA GLY A 128 -6.13 3.03 -13.52
C GLY A 128 -7.15 2.13 -12.83
N GLY A 129 -6.77 1.56 -11.69
CA GLY A 129 -7.61 0.68 -10.88
C GLY A 129 -9.00 1.29 -10.61
N ASN A 130 -10.00 0.88 -11.39
CA ASN A 130 -11.40 0.96 -11.00
C ASN A 130 -11.70 -0.27 -10.14
N GLY A 131 -11.68 -0.07 -8.83
CA GLY A 131 -12.46 -0.87 -7.88
C GLY A 131 -13.79 -0.18 -7.61
#